data_AF-A0A225WR92-F1
#
_entry.id   AF-A0A225WR92-F1
#
_cell.length_a   1.000
_cell.length_b   1.000
_cell.length_c   1.000
_cell.angle_alpha   90.00
_cell.angle_beta   90.00
_cell.angle_gamma   90.00
#
_symmetry.space_group_name_H-M   'P 1'
#
loop_
_entity.id
_entity.type
_entity.pdbx_description
1 polymer ?
#
loop_
_entity_poly.entity_id
_entity_poly.type
_entity_poly.pdbx_seq_one_letter_code
_entity_poly.pdbx_strand_id
1 'polypeptide(L)'
;MASKNETLGQTKQRHKLELRTLQTEVKAFQKKAKKDRLSKKDTETQVAVMENAMKERHDQELLAFETMTDDVPETRTDAFSATPDTAAFSKQAKAQAKAQRKREAKKQQERERRERIEEANKNTVSERQIEADMILAQLSRHGLQIKDIASDGHCMYHAVADQMKQKNLPIADDMTGFQYLRRLTSEYMLAHPDDFLPFMALDEASDSLEDAFANYCDRVANTADWGGQLELRALACALRTPIEVFSAEGDVLVMGGEFVNEDDESAPKLQLTYHLHYYTLGEHFNSVTTC
;
A
#
# COMPACT_ATOMS: atom_id res chain seq x y z
N MET A 1 27.68 15.85 6.20
CA MET A 1 28.53 14.69 6.55
C MET A 1 27.58 13.51 6.69
N ALA A 2 27.79 12.43 5.95
CA ALA A 2 26.90 11.28 6.01
C ALA A 2 26.96 10.61 7.40
N SER A 3 25.79 10.32 7.99
CA SER A 3 25.70 9.52 9.21
C SER A 3 25.99 8.07 8.86
N LYS A 4 27.05 7.48 9.44
CA LYS A 4 27.67 6.24 8.96
C LYS A 4 26.85 4.94 9.11
N ASN A 5 25.59 5.02 9.54
CA ASN A 5 24.74 3.86 9.84
C ASN A 5 23.35 3.89 9.14
N GLU A 6 23.10 4.77 8.17
CA GLU A 6 21.82 4.77 7.41
C GLU A 6 21.78 3.66 6.35
N THR A 7 20.65 3.00 6.17
CA THR A 7 20.41 2.09 5.04
C THR A 7 19.96 2.87 3.79
N LEU A 8 20.09 2.27 2.59
CA LEU A 8 19.64 2.89 1.32
C LEU A 8 18.17 3.35 1.36
N GLY A 9 17.30 2.61 2.05
CA GLY A 9 15.90 3.00 2.27
C GLY A 9 15.77 4.24 3.16
N GLN A 10 16.51 4.29 4.27
CA GLN A 10 16.53 5.43 5.20
C GLN A 10 17.13 6.69 4.54
N THR A 11 18.20 6.55 3.76
CA THR A 11 18.78 7.68 3.00
C THR A 11 17.78 8.22 1.96
N LYS A 12 17.09 7.35 1.20
CA LYS A 12 16.01 7.77 0.27
C LYS A 12 14.84 8.44 1.00
N GLN A 13 14.51 8.00 2.22
CA GLN A 13 13.49 8.64 3.06
C GLN A 13 13.94 10.03 3.55
N ARG A 14 15.20 10.19 3.97
CA ARG A 14 15.78 11.49 4.33
C ARG A 14 15.80 12.46 3.15
N HIS A 15 16.18 12.01 1.95
CA HIS A 15 16.15 12.83 0.73
C HIS A 15 14.75 13.40 0.44
N LYS A 16 13.69 12.59 0.58
CA LYS A 16 12.29 13.03 0.43
C LYS A 16 11.89 14.08 1.47
N LEU A 17 12.32 13.93 2.72
CA LEU A 17 12.08 14.93 3.77
C LEU A 17 12.84 16.24 3.51
N GLU A 18 14.11 16.15 3.09
CA GLU A 18 14.91 17.32 2.70
C GLU A 18 14.26 18.10 1.54
N LEU A 19 13.76 17.41 0.50
CA LEU A 19 13.05 18.05 -0.62
C LEU A 19 11.77 18.78 -0.16
N ARG A 20 11.01 18.21 0.78
CA ARG A 20 9.81 18.86 1.34
C ARG A 20 10.16 20.10 2.18
N THR A 21 11.26 20.04 2.92
CA THR A 21 11.81 21.18 3.66
C THR A 21 12.26 22.27 2.69
N LEU A 22 13.04 21.92 1.66
CA LEU A 22 13.50 22.86 0.63
C LEU A 22 12.32 23.56 -0.08
N GLN A 23 11.27 22.84 -0.48
CA GLN A 23 10.08 23.48 -1.07
C GLN A 23 9.42 24.50 -0.12
N THR A 24 9.50 24.28 1.18
CA THR A 24 8.97 25.18 2.21
C THR A 24 9.88 26.40 2.37
N GLU A 25 11.19 26.20 2.37
CA GLU A 25 12.22 27.25 2.39
C GLU A 25 12.18 28.11 1.12
N VAL A 26 12.07 27.52 -0.07
CA VAL A 26 11.90 28.22 -1.35
C VAL A 26 10.65 29.11 -1.33
N LYS A 27 9.52 28.62 -0.81
CA LYS A 27 8.30 29.43 -0.65
C LYS A 27 8.48 30.58 0.35
N ALA A 28 9.21 30.35 1.44
CA ALA A 28 9.54 31.39 2.42
C ALA A 28 10.50 32.44 1.84
N PHE A 29 11.54 31.99 1.13
CA PHE A 29 12.52 32.82 0.44
C PHE A 29 11.87 33.67 -0.65
N GLN A 30 11.00 33.10 -1.50
CA GLN A 30 10.26 33.85 -2.51
C GLN A 30 9.32 34.91 -1.89
N LYS A 31 8.71 34.64 -0.73
CA LYS A 31 7.94 35.65 0.02
C LYS A 31 8.83 36.76 0.56
N LYS A 32 10.01 36.42 1.10
CA LYS A 32 11.00 37.39 1.61
C LYS A 32 11.58 38.24 0.47
N ALA A 33 12.00 37.65 -0.63
CA ALA A 33 12.51 38.34 -1.83
C ALA A 33 11.50 39.36 -2.40
N LYS A 34 10.19 39.05 -2.38
CA LYS A 34 9.12 39.99 -2.74
C LYS A 34 9.01 41.16 -1.75
N LYS A 35 9.18 40.94 -0.45
CA LYS A 35 9.20 41.99 0.58
C LYS A 35 10.43 42.90 0.43
N ASP A 36 11.58 42.29 0.17
CA ASP A 36 12.89 42.95 0.10
C ASP A 36 13.18 43.53 -1.31
N ARG A 37 12.20 43.44 -2.25
CA ARG A 37 12.25 43.95 -3.63
C ARG A 37 13.44 43.42 -4.47
N LEU A 38 13.88 42.19 -4.23
CA LEU A 38 14.90 41.56 -5.07
C LEU A 38 14.41 41.38 -6.51
N SER A 39 15.34 41.40 -7.47
CA SER A 39 15.03 41.10 -8.86
C SER A 39 14.43 39.69 -8.99
N LYS A 40 13.45 39.55 -9.89
CA LYS A 40 12.89 38.24 -10.24
C LYS A 40 13.99 37.27 -10.71
N LYS A 41 14.93 37.77 -11.52
CA LYS A 41 16.05 36.97 -12.05
C LYS A 41 16.99 36.48 -10.93
N ASP A 42 17.28 37.33 -9.94
CA ASP A 42 18.18 36.96 -8.84
C ASP A 42 17.50 35.96 -7.88
N THR A 43 16.19 36.13 -7.69
CA THR A 43 15.35 35.19 -6.92
C THR A 43 15.29 33.82 -7.59
N GLU A 44 15.05 33.76 -8.90
CA GLU A 44 15.06 32.52 -9.69
C GLU A 44 16.45 31.87 -9.69
N THR A 45 17.51 32.67 -9.79
CA THR A 45 18.90 32.17 -9.74
C THR A 45 19.23 31.54 -8.38
N GLN A 46 18.86 32.18 -7.27
CA GLN A 46 19.12 31.62 -5.93
C GLN A 46 18.29 30.37 -5.64
N VAL A 47 17.04 30.28 -6.14
CA VAL A 47 16.24 29.05 -6.04
C VAL A 47 16.89 27.91 -6.81
N ALA A 48 17.32 28.13 -8.06
CA ALA A 48 18.01 27.12 -8.86
C ALA A 48 19.33 26.66 -8.22
N VAL A 49 20.08 27.54 -7.55
CA VAL A 49 21.29 27.17 -6.79
C VAL A 49 20.95 26.28 -5.60
N MET A 50 19.91 26.58 -4.82
CA MET A 50 19.50 25.74 -3.68
C MET A 50 18.99 24.36 -4.14
N GLU A 51 18.22 24.31 -5.24
CA GLU A 51 17.71 23.06 -5.82
C GLU A 51 18.85 22.18 -6.37
N ASN A 52 19.78 22.76 -7.14
CA ASN A 52 20.94 22.02 -7.65
C ASN A 52 21.87 21.54 -6.53
N ALA A 53 22.15 22.36 -5.51
CA ALA A 53 23.02 21.98 -4.39
C ALA A 53 22.40 20.90 -3.48
N MET A 54 21.06 20.80 -3.42
CA MET A 54 20.40 19.66 -2.79
C MET A 54 20.52 18.41 -3.66
N LYS A 55 20.24 18.54 -4.96
CA LYS A 55 20.31 17.42 -5.91
C LYS A 55 21.72 16.82 -5.96
N GLU A 56 22.78 17.62 -6.09
CA GLU A 56 24.16 17.13 -6.12
C GLU A 56 24.54 16.38 -4.84
N ARG A 57 24.04 16.77 -3.67
CA ARG A 57 24.23 15.99 -2.43
C ARG A 57 23.48 14.67 -2.47
N HIS A 58 22.22 14.67 -2.92
CA HIS A 58 21.43 13.44 -2.97
C HIS A 58 22.01 12.44 -3.98
N ASP A 59 22.45 12.91 -5.15
CA ASP A 59 23.14 12.12 -6.16
C ASP A 59 24.47 11.55 -5.60
N GLN A 60 25.30 12.36 -4.91
CA GLN A 60 26.53 11.89 -4.24
C GLN A 60 26.26 10.85 -3.13
N GLU A 61 25.21 11.06 -2.33
CA GLU A 61 24.84 10.14 -1.25
C GLU A 61 24.29 8.80 -1.79
N LEU A 62 23.66 8.78 -2.97
CA LEU A 62 23.25 7.54 -3.66
C LEU A 62 24.44 6.84 -4.33
N LEU A 63 25.30 7.58 -5.02
CA LEU A 63 26.54 7.04 -5.63
C LEU A 63 27.45 6.38 -4.58
N ALA A 64 27.47 6.89 -3.35
CA ALA A 64 28.21 6.28 -2.23
C ALA A 64 27.70 4.88 -1.84
N PHE A 65 26.44 4.53 -2.14
CA PHE A 65 25.94 3.15 -2.03
C PHE A 65 26.23 2.32 -3.28
N GLU A 66 26.19 2.91 -4.47
CA GLU A 66 26.49 2.20 -5.74
C GLU A 66 27.97 1.80 -5.83
N THR A 67 28.90 2.60 -5.31
CA THR A 67 30.35 2.26 -5.25
C THR A 67 30.73 1.16 -4.25
N MET A 68 29.76 0.55 -3.55
CA MET A 68 29.94 -0.73 -2.86
C MET A 68 29.65 -1.94 -3.77
N THR A 69 29.22 -1.69 -5.02
CA THR A 69 28.77 -2.68 -6.02
C THR A 69 29.15 -2.24 -7.44
N ASP A 70 30.45 -2.10 -7.73
CA ASP A 70 30.95 -1.98 -9.12
C ASP A 70 30.67 -3.30 -9.91
N ASP A 71 30.54 -3.34 -11.24
CA ASP A 71 31.18 -2.46 -12.25
C ASP A 71 30.42 -2.40 -13.62
N VAL A 72 30.81 -1.41 -14.43
CA VAL A 72 30.65 -1.22 -15.91
C VAL A 72 29.34 -0.58 -16.49
N PRO A 73 29.42 0.50 -17.32
CA PRO A 73 28.29 1.29 -17.82
C PRO A 73 28.09 1.24 -19.37
N GLU A 74 27.35 2.24 -19.91
CA GLU A 74 27.30 2.79 -21.31
C GLU A 74 25.89 2.82 -21.94
N THR A 75 25.45 3.76 -22.82
CA THR A 75 25.84 5.16 -23.15
C THR A 75 24.64 5.89 -23.80
N ARG A 76 24.69 7.23 -23.92
CA ARG A 76 23.81 8.07 -24.78
C ARG A 76 24.24 8.04 -26.25
N THR A 77 23.32 8.32 -27.19
CA THR A 77 23.61 9.15 -28.38
C THR A 77 22.46 10.09 -28.76
N ASP A 78 22.80 11.23 -29.37
CA ASP A 78 21.94 12.40 -29.62
C ASP A 78 21.57 12.63 -31.11
N ALA A 79 20.39 13.24 -31.32
CA ALA A 79 20.09 14.35 -32.25
C ALA A 79 20.18 14.27 -33.81
N PHE A 80 19.66 15.37 -34.40
CA PHE A 80 19.73 15.88 -35.79
C PHE A 80 18.80 15.30 -36.90
N SER A 81 18.38 16.03 -37.95
CA SER A 81 17.87 17.44 -38.07
C SER A 81 17.30 17.71 -39.49
N ALA A 82 16.44 18.73 -39.61
CA ALA A 82 16.19 19.61 -40.78
C ALA A 82 15.47 19.13 -42.08
N THR A 83 14.76 20.12 -42.64
CA THR A 83 13.90 20.27 -43.85
C THR A 83 14.74 20.53 -45.14
N PRO A 84 14.20 20.88 -46.35
CA PRO A 84 12.82 21.23 -46.79
C PRO A 84 12.44 20.53 -48.14
N ASP A 85 11.50 20.95 -49.02
CA ASP A 85 10.49 22.04 -49.07
C ASP A 85 9.28 21.63 -49.98
N THR A 86 8.21 22.44 -50.01
CA THR A 86 7.46 22.94 -51.20
C THR A 86 6.01 23.33 -50.87
N ALA A 87 5.57 24.48 -51.39
CA ALA A 87 4.26 25.05 -51.11
C ALA A 87 3.23 24.79 -52.23
N ALA A 88 1.99 24.46 -51.83
CA ALA A 88 0.72 25.09 -52.27
C ALA A 88 -0.45 24.11 -52.19
N PHE A 89 -1.47 24.37 -51.35
CA PHE A 89 -2.87 24.05 -51.69
C PHE A 89 -3.90 24.78 -50.79
N SER A 90 -4.86 25.42 -51.47
CA SER A 90 -6.27 25.70 -51.10
C SER A 90 -6.67 26.18 -49.68
N LYS A 91 -7.63 27.14 -49.66
CA LYS A 91 -8.36 27.58 -48.44
C LYS A 91 -9.03 26.42 -47.68
N GLN A 92 -9.32 25.29 -48.34
CA GLN A 92 -9.93 24.11 -47.73
C GLN A 92 -8.98 23.38 -46.75
N ALA A 93 -7.67 23.38 -47.04
CA ALA A 93 -6.64 22.88 -46.13
C ALA A 93 -6.55 23.70 -44.84
N LYS A 94 -6.86 25.02 -44.87
CA LYS A 94 -6.89 25.86 -43.66
C LYS A 94 -7.99 25.47 -42.67
N ALA A 95 -9.13 24.97 -43.16
CA ALA A 95 -10.21 24.48 -42.31
C ALA A 95 -9.85 23.13 -41.65
N GLN A 96 -9.31 22.19 -42.45
CA GLN A 96 -8.82 20.90 -41.96
C GLN A 96 -7.67 21.06 -40.97
N ALA A 97 -6.67 21.91 -41.27
CA ALA A 97 -5.56 22.23 -40.37
C ALA A 97 -6.02 22.88 -39.06
N LYS A 98 -7.09 23.68 -39.05
CA LYS A 98 -7.67 24.24 -37.81
C LYS A 98 -8.36 23.16 -36.97
N ALA A 99 -9.06 22.22 -37.58
CA ALA A 99 -9.66 21.08 -36.88
C ALA A 99 -8.59 20.12 -36.33
N GLN A 100 -7.53 19.88 -37.11
CA GLN A 100 -6.39 19.06 -36.72
C GLN A 100 -5.59 19.69 -35.56
N ARG A 101 -5.23 20.99 -35.65
CA ARG A 101 -4.64 21.73 -34.52
C ARG A 101 -5.50 21.66 -33.25
N LYS A 102 -6.83 21.68 -33.36
CA LYS A 102 -7.72 21.55 -32.18
C LYS A 102 -7.66 20.15 -31.57
N ARG A 103 -7.55 19.09 -32.38
CA ARG A 103 -7.35 17.71 -31.90
C ARG A 103 -5.96 17.50 -31.29
N GLU A 104 -4.92 18.03 -31.94
CA GLU A 104 -3.54 17.99 -31.44
C GLU A 104 -3.40 18.76 -30.13
N ALA A 105 -3.99 19.95 -30.01
CA ALA A 105 -4.03 20.71 -28.75
C ALA A 105 -4.78 19.97 -27.64
N LYS A 106 -5.91 19.28 -27.93
CA LYS A 106 -6.60 18.45 -26.91
C LYS A 106 -5.72 17.27 -26.48
N LYS A 107 -5.11 16.56 -27.43
CA LYS A 107 -4.21 15.43 -27.14
C LYS A 107 -2.99 15.87 -26.34
N GLN A 108 -2.45 17.06 -26.63
CA GLN A 108 -1.37 17.67 -25.87
C GLN A 108 -1.80 18.03 -24.45
N GLN A 109 -2.98 18.65 -24.26
CA GLN A 109 -3.52 18.93 -22.93
C GLN A 109 -3.83 17.66 -22.12
N GLU A 110 -4.33 16.59 -22.75
CA GLU A 110 -4.52 15.29 -22.09
C GLU A 110 -3.18 14.65 -21.70
N ARG A 111 -2.15 14.77 -22.55
CA ARG A 111 -0.79 14.34 -22.25
C ARG A 111 -0.19 15.13 -21.08
N GLU A 112 -0.18 16.47 -21.15
CA GLU A 112 0.32 17.34 -20.08
C GLU A 112 -0.45 17.15 -18.76
N ARG A 113 -1.77 16.89 -18.82
CA ARG A 113 -2.57 16.54 -17.64
C ARG A 113 -2.14 15.20 -17.05
N ARG A 114 -1.90 14.19 -17.89
CA ARG A 114 -1.44 12.86 -17.45
C ARG A 114 -0.03 12.93 -16.87
N GLU A 115 0.89 13.60 -17.55
CA GLU A 115 2.26 13.83 -17.10
C GLU A 115 2.28 14.58 -15.75
N ARG A 116 1.44 15.62 -15.57
CA ARG A 116 1.31 16.31 -14.27
C ARG A 116 0.75 15.42 -13.17
N ILE A 117 -0.21 14.54 -13.47
CA ILE A 117 -0.74 13.56 -12.49
C ILE A 117 0.34 12.54 -12.13
N GLU A 118 1.09 12.06 -13.12
CA GLU A 118 2.17 11.09 -12.93
C GLU A 118 3.34 11.70 -12.13
N GLU A 119 3.70 12.95 -12.39
CA GLU A 119 4.75 13.70 -11.68
C GLU A 119 4.32 14.13 -10.28
N ALA A 120 3.03 14.42 -10.06
CA ALA A 120 2.48 14.54 -8.71
C ALA A 120 2.58 13.19 -7.97
N ASN A 121 2.13 12.10 -8.59
CA ASN A 121 2.17 10.76 -7.99
C ASN A 121 3.60 10.27 -7.70
N LYS A 122 4.60 10.62 -8.52
CA LYS A 122 6.02 10.33 -8.25
C LYS A 122 6.54 10.96 -6.96
N ASN A 123 5.93 12.07 -6.53
CA ASN A 123 6.25 12.76 -5.28
C ASN A 123 5.32 12.39 -4.11
N THR A 124 4.24 11.65 -4.37
CA THR A 124 3.35 11.12 -3.32
C THR A 124 3.95 9.85 -2.74
N VAL A 125 4.24 9.86 -1.44
CA VAL A 125 4.57 8.64 -0.71
C VAL A 125 3.29 7.81 -0.59
N SER A 126 3.29 6.60 -1.16
CA SER A 126 2.16 5.68 -1.05
C SER A 126 2.22 4.95 0.28
N GLU A 127 1.26 5.23 1.16
CA GLU A 127 1.10 4.58 2.47
C GLU A 127 0.99 3.05 2.30
N ARG A 128 0.19 2.60 1.31
CA ARG A 128 0.14 1.21 0.83
C ARG A 128 1.51 0.58 0.61
N GLN A 129 2.43 1.29 -0.05
CA GLN A 129 3.75 0.72 -0.37
C GLN A 129 4.63 0.65 0.88
N ILE A 130 4.57 1.66 1.76
CA ILE A 130 5.29 1.60 3.05
C ILE A 130 4.80 0.41 3.88
N GLU A 131 3.49 0.25 4.00
CA GLU A 131 2.86 -0.84 4.74
C GLU A 131 3.26 -2.21 4.18
N ALA A 132 3.14 -2.40 2.87
CA ALA A 132 3.56 -3.63 2.20
C ALA A 132 5.08 -3.89 2.37
N ASP A 133 5.93 -2.88 2.21
CA ASP A 133 7.39 -3.00 2.38
C ASP A 133 7.75 -3.39 3.82
N MET A 134 7.06 -2.84 4.83
CA MET A 134 7.27 -3.15 6.25
C MET A 134 6.83 -4.58 6.58
N ILE A 135 5.67 -5.02 6.08
CA ILE A 135 5.18 -6.40 6.26
C ILE A 135 6.11 -7.39 5.55
N LEU A 136 6.54 -7.12 4.32
CA LEU A 136 7.51 -7.95 3.59
C LEU A 136 8.86 -8.03 4.33
N ALA A 137 9.31 -6.93 4.94
CA ALA A 137 10.53 -6.91 5.76
C ALA A 137 10.42 -7.74 7.06
N GLN A 138 9.20 -8.00 7.56
CA GLN A 138 8.96 -8.96 8.64
C GLN A 138 8.93 -10.40 8.09
N LEU A 139 8.07 -10.68 7.12
CA LEU A 139 7.84 -12.02 6.54
C LEU A 139 9.11 -12.65 5.97
N SER A 140 9.94 -11.86 5.27
CA SER A 140 11.20 -12.33 4.66
C SER A 140 12.19 -12.92 5.67
N ARG A 141 12.15 -12.51 6.94
CA ARG A 141 12.98 -13.10 8.02
C ARG A 141 12.60 -14.54 8.35
N HIS A 142 11.38 -14.94 8.00
CA HIS A 142 10.82 -16.28 8.20
C HIS A 142 10.75 -17.09 6.89
N GLY A 143 11.27 -16.57 5.77
CA GLY A 143 11.15 -17.22 4.45
C GLY A 143 9.72 -17.18 3.89
N LEU A 144 8.95 -16.16 4.26
CA LEU A 144 7.54 -15.99 3.89
C LEU A 144 7.36 -14.77 2.97
N GLN A 145 6.28 -14.80 2.17
CA GLN A 145 5.86 -13.72 1.28
C GLN A 145 4.33 -13.53 1.32
N ILE A 146 3.87 -12.33 0.93
CA ILE A 146 2.44 -12.01 0.82
C ILE A 146 1.86 -12.76 -0.39
N LYS A 147 0.66 -13.31 -0.23
CA LYS A 147 -0.16 -13.84 -1.32
C LYS A 147 -1.47 -13.04 -1.40
N ASP A 148 -1.62 -12.31 -2.49
CA ASP A 148 -2.79 -11.46 -2.74
C ASP A 148 -4.10 -12.25 -2.72
N ILE A 149 -5.11 -11.68 -2.05
CA ILE A 149 -6.49 -12.15 -1.95
C ILE A 149 -7.41 -11.14 -2.63
N ALA A 150 -8.61 -11.59 -3.04
CA ALA A 150 -9.59 -10.72 -3.67
C ALA A 150 -10.06 -9.60 -2.71
N SER A 151 -10.12 -8.37 -3.22
CA SER A 151 -10.46 -7.16 -2.47
C SER A 151 -11.97 -7.00 -2.25
N ASP A 152 -12.59 -7.97 -1.59
CA ASP A 152 -14.02 -7.99 -1.24
C ASP A 152 -14.25 -8.09 0.27
N GLY A 153 -15.52 -8.02 0.69
CA GLY A 153 -15.93 -8.14 2.09
C GLY A 153 -15.74 -9.53 2.70
N HIS A 154 -15.25 -10.51 1.95
CA HIS A 154 -14.91 -11.84 2.45
C HIS A 154 -13.39 -12.06 2.54
N CYS A 155 -12.54 -11.05 2.26
CA CYS A 155 -11.07 -11.19 2.19
C CYS A 155 -10.44 -11.93 3.38
N MET A 156 -10.81 -11.63 4.63
CA MET A 156 -10.33 -12.35 5.82
C MET A 156 -10.62 -13.86 5.74
N TYR A 157 -11.86 -14.23 5.40
CA TYR A 157 -12.28 -15.62 5.26
C TYR A 157 -11.65 -16.30 4.05
N HIS A 158 -11.41 -15.57 2.96
CA HIS A 158 -10.67 -16.06 1.80
C HIS A 158 -9.20 -16.33 2.15
N ALA A 159 -8.56 -15.46 2.92
CA ALA A 159 -7.18 -15.63 3.37
C ALA A 159 -7.04 -16.86 4.31
N VAL A 160 -7.97 -17.03 5.26
CA VAL A 160 -8.02 -18.22 6.14
C VAL A 160 -8.30 -19.50 5.35
N ALA A 161 -9.26 -19.49 4.41
CA ALA A 161 -9.55 -20.66 3.56
C ALA A 161 -8.34 -21.06 2.70
N ASP A 162 -7.59 -20.06 2.20
CA ASP A 162 -6.37 -20.29 1.44
C ASP A 162 -5.25 -20.88 2.33
N GLN A 163 -5.07 -20.37 3.56
CA GLN A 163 -4.16 -20.97 4.54
C GLN A 163 -4.51 -22.43 4.84
N MET A 164 -5.78 -22.74 5.13
CA MET A 164 -6.23 -24.11 5.38
C MET A 164 -5.91 -25.03 4.20
N LYS A 165 -6.16 -24.57 2.97
CA LYS A 165 -5.81 -25.30 1.75
C LYS A 165 -4.30 -25.53 1.61
N GLN A 166 -3.47 -24.52 1.88
CA GLN A 166 -2.01 -24.66 1.86
C GLN A 166 -1.50 -25.68 2.89
N LYS A 167 -2.14 -25.76 4.06
CA LYS A 167 -1.78 -26.70 5.14
C LYS A 167 -2.49 -28.06 5.05
N ASN A 168 -3.29 -28.32 4.01
CA ASN A 168 -4.12 -29.52 3.83
C ASN A 168 -5.09 -29.78 5.01
N LEU A 169 -5.59 -28.72 5.65
CA LEU A 169 -6.60 -28.82 6.70
C LEU A 169 -7.99 -29.07 6.07
N PRO A 170 -8.85 -29.86 6.72
CA PRO A 170 -10.16 -30.21 6.18
C PRO A 170 -11.09 -29.01 6.12
N ILE A 171 -11.83 -28.91 5.02
CA ILE A 171 -12.97 -28.01 4.82
C ILE A 171 -14.16 -28.92 4.50
N ALA A 172 -15.36 -28.61 4.98
CA ALA A 172 -16.54 -29.42 4.70
C ALA A 172 -16.84 -29.45 3.18
N ASP A 173 -16.89 -30.64 2.59
CA ASP A 173 -16.86 -30.86 1.12
C ASP A 173 -18.00 -30.17 0.33
N ASP A 174 -19.13 -29.87 0.97
CA ASP A 174 -20.32 -29.31 0.32
C ASP A 174 -20.35 -27.76 0.22
N MET A 175 -19.32 -27.07 0.71
CA MET A 175 -19.30 -25.60 0.80
C MET A 175 -18.02 -24.98 0.21
N THR A 176 -18.14 -23.75 -0.31
CA THR A 176 -16.95 -22.95 -0.59
C THR A 176 -16.28 -22.54 0.73
N GLY A 177 -14.94 -22.57 0.78
CA GLY A 177 -14.20 -22.45 2.04
C GLY A 177 -14.54 -21.21 2.87
N PHE A 178 -14.76 -20.05 2.23
CA PHE A 178 -15.10 -18.82 2.95
C PHE A 178 -16.53 -18.86 3.55
N GLN A 179 -17.49 -19.52 2.89
CA GLN A 179 -18.84 -19.68 3.42
C GLN A 179 -18.88 -20.66 4.58
N TYR A 180 -18.10 -21.75 4.50
CA TYR A 180 -17.91 -22.69 5.61
C TYR A 180 -17.36 -21.95 6.84
N LEU A 181 -16.30 -21.16 6.66
CA LEU A 181 -15.67 -20.41 7.75
C LEU A 181 -16.58 -19.35 8.37
N ARG A 182 -17.39 -18.64 7.56
CA ARG A 182 -18.39 -17.70 8.07
C ARG A 182 -19.43 -18.36 8.98
N ARG A 183 -19.96 -19.52 8.58
CA ARG A 183 -20.88 -20.30 9.42
C ARG A 183 -20.19 -20.81 10.68
N LEU A 184 -19.00 -21.41 10.55
CA LEU A 184 -18.22 -21.91 11.68
C LEU A 184 -17.92 -20.81 12.72
N THR A 185 -17.63 -19.59 12.27
CA THR A 185 -17.40 -18.41 13.12
C THR A 185 -18.66 -18.07 13.91
N SER A 186 -19.79 -17.91 13.21
CA SER A 186 -21.10 -17.60 13.80
C SER A 186 -21.56 -18.68 14.80
N GLU A 187 -21.46 -19.95 14.41
CA GLU A 187 -21.79 -21.11 15.26
C GLU A 187 -20.93 -21.16 16.52
N TYR A 188 -19.63 -20.86 16.41
CA TYR A 188 -18.74 -20.81 17.56
C TYR A 188 -19.06 -19.64 18.50
N MET A 189 -19.32 -18.44 17.96
CA MET A 189 -19.69 -17.27 18.76
C MET A 189 -21.02 -17.49 19.50
N LEU A 190 -22.04 -18.01 18.82
CA LEU A 190 -23.34 -18.35 19.43
C LEU A 190 -23.23 -19.41 20.52
N ALA A 191 -22.26 -20.33 20.44
CA ALA A 191 -22.01 -21.34 21.46
C ALA A 191 -21.22 -20.82 22.68
N HIS A 192 -20.54 -19.69 22.58
CA HIS A 192 -19.67 -19.13 23.63
C HIS A 192 -19.89 -17.61 23.84
N PRO A 193 -21.15 -17.15 24.08
CA PRO A 193 -21.48 -15.72 24.10
C PRO A 193 -20.65 -14.91 25.12
N ASP A 194 -20.36 -15.49 26.29
CA ASP A 194 -19.60 -14.85 27.38
C ASP A 194 -18.17 -14.44 26.96
N ASP A 195 -17.57 -15.12 25.98
CA ASP A 195 -16.22 -14.83 25.48
C ASP A 195 -16.19 -13.62 24.52
N PHE A 196 -17.34 -13.25 23.93
CA PHE A 196 -17.44 -12.23 22.88
C PHE A 196 -18.23 -10.99 23.31
N LEU A 197 -19.36 -11.17 24.01
CA LEU A 197 -20.24 -10.08 24.44
C LEU A 197 -19.52 -8.89 25.13
N PRO A 198 -18.52 -9.10 26.03
CA PRO A 198 -17.82 -7.98 26.69
C PRO A 198 -17.02 -7.06 25.75
N PHE A 199 -16.74 -7.52 24.52
CA PHE A 199 -15.90 -6.81 23.55
C PHE A 199 -16.70 -6.25 22.36
N MET A 200 -18.01 -6.46 22.33
CA MET A 200 -18.86 -6.07 21.20
C MET A 200 -19.53 -4.71 21.43
N ALA A 201 -19.35 -3.81 20.46
CA ALA A 201 -20.14 -2.60 20.33
C ALA A 201 -21.51 -2.94 19.74
N LEU A 202 -22.40 -3.50 20.57
CA LEU A 202 -23.79 -3.79 20.19
C LEU A 202 -24.60 -2.48 20.11
N ASP A 203 -25.57 -2.46 19.20
CA ASP A 203 -26.42 -1.29 18.96
C ASP A 203 -27.46 -1.17 20.09
N GLU A 204 -27.50 -0.04 20.79
CA GLU A 204 -28.47 0.22 21.87
C GLU A 204 -29.93 0.26 21.38
N ALA A 205 -30.18 0.25 20.06
CA ALA A 205 -31.51 0.17 19.46
C ALA A 205 -32.14 -1.25 19.47
N SER A 206 -31.41 -2.30 19.89
CA SER A 206 -31.92 -3.67 19.99
C SER A 206 -32.86 -3.87 21.19
N ASP A 207 -33.92 -4.69 21.02
CA ASP A 207 -34.84 -5.04 22.13
C ASP A 207 -34.16 -5.79 23.29
N SER A 208 -33.10 -6.57 23.02
CA SER A 208 -32.25 -7.22 24.02
C SER A 208 -30.80 -7.38 23.54
N LEU A 209 -29.87 -7.57 24.49
CA LEU A 209 -28.45 -7.80 24.21
C LEU A 209 -28.24 -9.11 23.46
N GLU A 210 -29.03 -10.12 23.82
CA GLU A 210 -29.07 -11.46 23.24
C GLU A 210 -29.55 -11.41 21.79
N ASP A 211 -30.61 -10.65 21.49
CA ASP A 211 -31.09 -10.43 20.13
C ASP A 211 -30.06 -9.65 19.29
N ALA A 212 -29.40 -8.64 19.87
CA ALA A 212 -28.33 -7.90 19.20
C ALA A 212 -27.16 -8.82 18.80
N PHE A 213 -26.77 -9.72 19.71
CA PHE A 213 -25.71 -10.70 19.49
C PHE A 213 -26.10 -11.75 18.46
N ALA A 214 -27.33 -12.29 18.52
CA ALA A 214 -27.84 -13.22 17.53
C ALA A 214 -27.89 -12.58 16.12
N ASN A 215 -28.36 -11.33 16.02
CA ASN A 215 -28.37 -10.57 14.77
C ASN A 215 -26.96 -10.25 14.25
N TYR A 216 -25.97 -10.07 15.13
CA TYR A 216 -24.56 -9.96 14.72
C TYR A 216 -24.05 -11.26 14.12
N CYS A 217 -24.25 -12.38 14.82
CA CYS A 217 -23.81 -13.70 14.38
C CYS A 217 -24.47 -14.12 13.05
N ASP A 218 -25.75 -13.76 12.84
CA ASP A 218 -26.42 -13.97 11.55
C ASP A 218 -25.73 -13.20 10.41
N ARG A 219 -25.39 -11.92 10.63
CA ARG A 219 -24.64 -11.14 9.61
C ARG A 219 -23.27 -11.73 9.32
N VAL A 220 -22.53 -12.14 10.36
CA VAL A 220 -21.23 -12.83 10.21
C VAL A 220 -21.35 -14.06 9.30
N ALA A 221 -22.39 -14.88 9.49
CA ALA A 221 -22.66 -16.07 8.68
C ALA A 221 -23.08 -15.74 7.24
N ASN A 222 -23.97 -14.77 7.06
CA ASN A 222 -24.80 -14.65 5.85
C ASN A 222 -24.52 -13.43 4.96
N THR A 223 -23.64 -12.51 5.37
CA THR A 223 -23.33 -11.28 4.61
C THR A 223 -21.87 -11.17 4.16
N ALA A 224 -21.51 -10.03 3.57
CA ALA A 224 -20.14 -9.62 3.28
C ALA A 224 -19.60 -8.60 4.31
N ASP A 225 -20.18 -8.54 5.51
CA ASP A 225 -19.67 -7.73 6.62
C ASP A 225 -18.20 -8.13 6.91
N TRP A 226 -17.32 -7.13 7.05
CA TRP A 226 -15.90 -7.36 7.27
C TRP A 226 -15.67 -8.07 8.61
N GLY A 227 -14.83 -9.10 8.61
CA GLY A 227 -14.38 -9.75 9.83
C GLY A 227 -13.15 -9.05 10.40
N GLY A 228 -13.02 -9.07 11.72
CA GLY A 228 -11.90 -8.49 12.46
C GLY A 228 -11.44 -9.40 13.60
N GLN A 229 -11.05 -8.78 14.71
CA GLN A 229 -10.37 -9.47 15.81
C GLN A 229 -11.23 -10.55 16.50
N LEU A 230 -12.55 -10.33 16.61
CA LEU A 230 -13.48 -11.27 17.25
C LEU A 230 -13.66 -12.52 16.39
N GLU A 231 -13.85 -12.33 15.09
CA GLU A 231 -14.04 -13.43 14.13
C GLU A 231 -12.75 -14.25 14.00
N LEU A 232 -11.58 -13.60 14.00
CA LEU A 232 -10.29 -14.30 14.04
C LEU A 232 -10.11 -15.12 15.32
N ARG A 233 -10.55 -14.63 16.49
CA ARG A 233 -10.50 -15.42 17.72
C ARG A 233 -11.46 -16.61 17.66
N ALA A 234 -12.70 -16.39 17.22
CA ALA A 234 -13.69 -17.46 17.05
C ALA A 234 -13.19 -18.53 16.07
N LEU A 235 -12.61 -18.14 14.94
CA LEU A 235 -12.00 -19.07 13.98
C LEU A 235 -10.84 -19.85 14.57
N ALA A 236 -9.91 -19.20 15.28
CA ALA A 236 -8.77 -19.89 15.89
C ALA A 236 -9.23 -20.96 16.90
N CYS A 237 -10.25 -20.64 17.71
CA CYS A 237 -10.84 -21.57 18.66
C CYS A 237 -11.64 -22.70 17.99
N ALA A 238 -12.49 -22.38 17.00
CA ALA A 238 -13.32 -23.36 16.30
C ALA A 238 -12.49 -24.36 15.47
N LEU A 239 -11.43 -23.88 14.83
CA LEU A 239 -10.46 -24.70 14.09
C LEU A 239 -9.42 -25.36 15.02
N ARG A 240 -9.37 -24.99 16.31
CA ARG A 240 -8.28 -25.34 17.26
C ARG A 240 -6.89 -25.17 16.66
N THR A 241 -6.72 -24.10 15.87
CA THR A 241 -5.54 -23.85 15.05
C THR A 241 -5.15 -22.39 15.25
N PRO A 242 -3.89 -22.08 15.63
CA PRO A 242 -3.48 -20.70 15.83
C PRO A 242 -3.52 -19.88 14.54
N ILE A 243 -3.84 -18.59 14.68
CA ILE A 243 -3.80 -17.62 13.58
C ILE A 243 -2.83 -16.50 13.94
N GLU A 244 -1.77 -16.36 13.15
CA GLU A 244 -0.81 -15.26 13.21
C GLU A 244 -1.20 -14.17 12.21
N VAL A 245 -1.26 -12.92 12.64
CA VAL A 245 -1.51 -11.76 11.78
C VAL A 245 -0.32 -10.81 11.86
N PHE A 246 0.32 -10.60 10.71
CA PHE A 246 1.40 -9.63 10.53
C PHE A 246 0.82 -8.29 10.03
N SER A 247 1.13 -7.21 10.73
CA SER A 247 0.80 -5.82 10.36
C SER A 247 2.07 -5.00 10.16
N ALA A 248 2.01 -3.85 9.48
CA ALA A 248 3.20 -3.02 9.27
C ALA A 248 3.79 -2.50 10.58
N GLU A 249 2.94 -2.06 11.50
CA GLU A 249 3.31 -1.61 12.85
C GLU A 249 2.83 -2.62 13.90
N GLY A 250 3.60 -2.77 14.98
CA GLY A 250 3.30 -3.69 16.09
C GLY A 250 4.03 -5.04 16.02
N ASP A 251 3.83 -5.83 17.07
CA ASP A 251 4.24 -7.23 17.14
C ASP A 251 3.20 -8.13 16.44
N VAL A 252 3.58 -9.35 16.07
CA VAL A 252 2.67 -10.32 15.43
C VAL A 252 1.52 -10.66 16.38
N LEU A 253 0.28 -10.40 15.95
CA LEU A 253 -0.91 -10.75 16.71
C LEU A 253 -1.19 -12.24 16.58
N VAL A 254 -1.26 -12.95 17.72
CA VAL A 254 -1.50 -14.41 17.76
C VAL A 254 -2.85 -14.69 18.41
N MET A 255 -3.77 -15.30 17.65
CA MET A 255 -5.03 -15.86 18.16
C MET A 255 -4.90 -17.38 18.33
N GLY A 256 -5.45 -17.93 19.40
CA GLY A 256 -5.42 -19.38 19.62
C GLY A 256 -4.01 -19.92 19.94
N GLY A 257 -3.14 -19.10 20.56
CA GLY A 257 -1.80 -19.54 20.98
C GLY A 257 -1.86 -20.72 21.96
N GLU A 258 -2.95 -20.84 22.72
CA GLU A 258 -3.26 -21.97 23.61
C GLU A 258 -3.44 -23.33 22.88
N PHE A 259 -3.45 -23.35 21.54
CA PHE A 259 -3.53 -24.58 20.75
C PHE A 259 -2.16 -25.08 20.25
N VAL A 260 -1.06 -24.36 20.54
CA VAL A 260 0.32 -24.83 20.33
C VAL A 260 0.83 -25.47 21.61
N ASN A 261 1.42 -26.66 21.51
CA ASN A 261 2.27 -27.18 22.60
C ASN A 261 3.64 -26.50 22.47
N GLU A 262 4.20 -25.97 23.56
CA GLU A 262 5.49 -25.24 23.53
C GLU A 262 6.65 -26.07 22.94
N ASP A 263 6.56 -27.40 22.99
CA ASP A 263 7.54 -28.35 22.44
C ASP A 263 7.29 -28.72 20.94
N ASP A 264 6.22 -28.25 20.31
CA ASP A 264 5.82 -28.65 18.94
C ASP A 264 5.75 -27.46 17.96
N GLU A 265 6.92 -26.96 17.54
CA GLU A 265 7.04 -25.98 16.44
C GLU A 265 6.49 -26.49 15.09
N SER A 266 6.17 -27.79 14.95
CA SER A 266 5.60 -28.36 13.72
C SER A 266 4.08 -28.24 13.64
N ALA A 267 3.42 -27.84 14.73
CA ALA A 267 1.98 -27.64 14.78
C ALA A 267 1.51 -26.67 13.67
N PRO A 268 0.45 -27.02 12.92
CA PRO A 268 -0.04 -26.17 11.84
C PRO A 268 -0.57 -24.86 12.41
N LYS A 269 -0.14 -23.74 11.83
CA LYS A 269 -0.64 -22.39 12.09
C LYS A 269 -1.03 -21.70 10.79
N LEU A 270 -2.06 -20.86 10.86
CA LEU A 270 -2.53 -20.06 9.73
C LEU A 270 -1.91 -18.68 9.81
N GLN A 271 -1.33 -18.20 8.71
CA GLN A 271 -0.57 -16.96 8.68
C GLN A 271 -1.23 -15.98 7.70
N LEU A 272 -1.58 -14.81 8.21
CA LEU A 272 -2.30 -13.75 7.49
C LEU A 272 -1.49 -12.44 7.56
N THR A 273 -1.78 -11.52 6.65
CA THR A 273 -1.30 -10.14 6.77
C THR A 273 -2.48 -9.19 6.78
N TYR A 274 -2.46 -8.22 7.69
CA TYR A 274 -3.45 -7.14 7.78
C TYR A 274 -2.82 -5.84 7.30
N HIS A 275 -3.55 -5.14 6.44
CA HIS A 275 -3.11 -3.93 5.76
C HIS A 275 -4.21 -2.87 5.88
N LEU A 276 -3.95 -1.75 6.54
CA LEU A 276 -4.91 -0.65 6.75
C LEU A 276 -5.06 0.26 5.52
N HIS A 277 -4.03 0.34 4.68
CA HIS A 277 -3.94 1.25 3.53
C HIS A 277 -3.85 0.50 2.19
N TYR A 278 -4.14 -0.80 2.14
CA TYR A 278 -3.96 -1.62 0.93
C TYR A 278 -4.84 -1.19 -0.24
N TYR A 279 -6.04 -0.69 0.04
CA TYR A 279 -6.98 -0.22 -0.95
C TYR A 279 -7.57 1.13 -0.55
N THR A 280 -8.17 1.84 -1.50
CA THR A 280 -8.88 3.10 -1.24
C THR A 280 -10.11 2.94 -0.34
N LEU A 281 -10.53 1.71 -0.07
CA LEU A 281 -11.61 1.34 0.86
C LEU A 281 -11.12 1.07 2.29
N GLY A 282 -9.80 1.13 2.53
CA GLY A 282 -9.19 0.88 3.84
C GLY A 282 -8.64 -0.54 3.97
N GLU A 283 -9.05 -1.19 5.07
CA GLU A 283 -8.46 -2.43 5.58
C GLU A 283 -8.57 -3.62 4.62
N HIS A 284 -7.61 -4.54 4.71
CA HIS A 284 -7.61 -5.76 3.91
C HIS A 284 -6.77 -6.87 4.54
N PHE A 285 -7.22 -8.11 4.39
CA PHE A 285 -6.49 -9.31 4.77
C PHE A 285 -5.98 -10.07 3.55
N ASN A 286 -4.67 -10.32 3.51
CA ASN A 286 -4.02 -11.20 2.53
C ASN A 286 -3.52 -12.49 3.19
N SER A 287 -3.38 -13.55 2.38
CA SER A 287 -2.79 -14.83 2.79
C SER A 287 -1.25 -14.71 2.81
N VAL A 288 -0.58 -15.64 3.49
CA VAL A 288 0.88 -15.78 3.46
C VAL A 288 1.26 -17.07 2.72
N THR A 289 2.40 -17.11 2.05
CA THR A 289 2.95 -18.35 1.48
C THR A 289 4.46 -18.38 1.71
N THR A 290 5.08 -19.56 1.63
CA THR A 290 6.53 -19.65 1.56
C THR A 290 7.05 -18.97 0.29
N CYS A 291 8.27 -18.43 0.36
CA CYS A 291 9.02 -17.92 -0.79
C CYS A 291 9.31 -19.02 -1.82
#